data_AF-A0A914A0C6-F1
#
_entry.id   AF-A0A914A0C6-F1
#
_cell.length_a   1.000
_cell.length_b   1.000
_cell.length_c   1.000
_cell.angle_alpha   90.00
_cell.angle_beta   90.00
_cell.angle_gamma   90.00
#
_symmetry.space_group_name_H-M   'P 1'
#
loop_
_entity.id
_entity.type
_entity.pdbx_description
1 polymer ?
#
loop_
_entity_poly.entity_id
_entity_poly.type
_entity_poly.pdbx_seq_one_letter_code
_entity_poly.pdbx_strand_id
1 'polypeptide(L)'
;MDLPVPNAQVVSDYFRRVLTDILEDLVNKVPNDGYTSNTEIVKQSLREISNLYKHGLRFSNSGLRTDWNEPANRCAYVFLYLMHHCYLVYGSLQYSDEVTRSWRNRSSLKVCSIGGGPGSDLVGLTTFLRVHGIFPPSLECLVLDLYPNWKDTWDTIYNHLPDAFSVTYCRCDLVKDTQLHTRDLQFIKQADIITMSKSFSAVSAFYRADPSKGAFLRDVLQQTKPGCFVLFIDNEYSGCTQFQRDFASRAGMDLVFEFRGKPTFPKGAYSFTIRKHNSLFDFSPMRSCDVTIQLFRKKGAVQSRQAVNSAVPPVGISSSSRSTPHHDVISSYDVFHEIAIRNTVTPRATSPQYSSGIPQAASNVYPAYSIYNQPYSSHRTATVERPSSGSYRTPTTPADSSHVNISVISHQPKRVDQAPKPSNSALVPKPSKQTSNRQASRVANTNPNSYRSRDERQHQDDEDETTLSRYCCPQACTIL
;
A
#
# COMPACT_ATOMS: atom_id res chain seq x y z
N MET A 1 -0.76 18.13 9.64
CA MET A 1 0.41 18.65 8.92
C MET A 1 0.52 17.92 7.59
N ASP A 2 0.89 18.62 6.52
CA ASP A 2 1.22 17.97 5.24
C ASP A 2 2.62 17.34 5.30
N LEU A 3 2.84 16.29 4.53
CA LEU A 3 4.14 15.65 4.34
C LEU A 3 4.87 16.37 3.19
N PRO A 4 5.88 17.24 3.44
CA PRO A 4 6.60 17.94 2.37
C PRO A 4 7.48 16.99 1.55
N VAL A 5 7.07 16.68 0.32
CA VAL A 5 7.78 15.72 -0.54
C VAL A 5 8.67 16.45 -1.56
N PRO A 6 9.99 16.21 -1.61
CA PRO A 6 10.86 16.75 -2.66
C PRO A 6 10.45 16.24 -4.04
N ASN A 7 10.49 17.13 -5.04
CA ASN A 7 10.07 16.84 -6.42
C ASN A 7 8.62 16.31 -6.55
N ALA A 8 7.74 16.71 -5.62
CA ALA A 8 6.37 16.22 -5.54
C ALA A 8 5.63 16.30 -6.88
N GLN A 9 5.79 17.40 -7.63
CA GLN A 9 5.10 17.59 -8.91
C GLN A 9 5.53 16.54 -9.95
N VAL A 10 6.83 16.44 -10.22
CA VAL A 10 7.40 15.50 -11.19
C VAL A 10 6.98 14.06 -10.90
N VAL A 11 7.04 13.67 -9.62
CA VAL A 11 6.68 12.32 -9.18
C VAL A 11 5.16 12.10 -9.26
N SER A 12 4.37 13.11 -8.91
CA SER A 12 2.91 13.04 -9.06
C SER A 12 2.50 12.91 -10.53
N ASP A 13 3.18 13.60 -11.45
CA ASP A 13 2.93 13.50 -12.89
C ASP A 13 3.29 12.12 -13.41
N TYR A 14 4.39 11.53 -12.94
CA TYR A 14 4.74 10.14 -13.24
C TYR A 14 3.64 9.16 -12.78
N PHE A 15 3.12 9.29 -11.56
CA PHE A 15 2.05 8.41 -11.08
C PHE A 15 0.72 8.62 -11.81
N ARG A 16 0.38 9.87 -12.19
CA ARG A 16 -0.77 10.15 -13.06
C ARG A 16 -0.62 9.46 -14.42
N ARG A 17 0.58 9.49 -15.00
CA ARG A 17 0.88 8.80 -16.25
C ARG A 17 0.73 7.29 -16.11
N VAL A 18 1.31 6.68 -15.08
CA VAL A 18 1.14 5.23 -14.83
C VAL A 18 -0.34 4.85 -14.72
N LEU A 19 -1.15 5.61 -13.97
CA LEU A 19 -2.60 5.33 -13.90
C LEU A 19 -3.28 5.52 -15.27
N THR A 20 -2.90 6.55 -16.02
CA THR A 20 -3.43 6.82 -17.37
C THR A 20 -3.21 5.63 -18.31
N ASP A 21 -1.99 5.09 -18.29
CA ASP A 21 -1.54 4.07 -19.23
C ASP A 21 -2.19 2.71 -18.96
N ILE A 22 -2.50 2.39 -17.69
CA ILE A 22 -3.04 1.07 -17.30
C ILE A 22 -4.57 1.01 -17.23
N LEU A 23 -5.27 2.14 -17.13
CA LEU A 23 -6.68 2.13 -16.71
C LEU A 23 -7.59 1.49 -17.75
N GLU A 24 -7.38 1.79 -19.04
CA GLU A 24 -8.17 1.18 -20.11
C GLU A 24 -7.93 -0.33 -20.20
N ASP A 25 -6.68 -0.79 -20.03
CA ASP A 25 -6.35 -2.21 -19.99
C ASP A 25 -7.07 -2.94 -18.84
N LEU A 26 -7.11 -2.33 -17.65
CA LEU A 26 -7.80 -2.90 -16.50
C LEU A 26 -9.31 -2.95 -16.70
N VAL A 27 -9.91 -1.89 -17.25
CA VAL A 27 -11.36 -1.87 -17.58
C VAL A 27 -11.69 -2.93 -18.63
N ASN A 28 -10.86 -3.10 -19.65
CA ASN A 28 -11.07 -4.10 -20.70
C ASN A 28 -10.93 -5.54 -20.20
N LYS A 29 -10.19 -5.76 -19.10
CA LYS A 29 -10.08 -7.08 -18.44
C LYS A 29 -11.27 -7.43 -17.55
N VAL A 30 -12.19 -6.51 -17.29
CA VAL A 30 -13.41 -6.81 -16.54
C VAL A 30 -14.36 -7.62 -17.44
N PRO A 31 -14.82 -8.82 -17.02
CA PRO A 31 -15.76 -9.60 -17.81
C PRO A 31 -17.08 -8.86 -18.03
N ASN A 32 -17.54 -8.83 -19.28
CA ASN A 32 -18.87 -8.33 -19.65
C ASN A 32 -19.85 -9.51 -19.74
N ASP A 33 -21.04 -9.38 -19.17
CA ASP A 33 -22.11 -10.37 -19.27
C ASP A 33 -22.98 -10.23 -20.54
N GLY A 34 -22.68 -9.24 -21.38
CA GLY A 34 -23.42 -8.87 -22.58
C GLY A 34 -24.52 -7.82 -22.34
N TYR A 35 -24.83 -7.52 -21.09
CA TYR A 35 -25.91 -6.61 -20.69
C TYR A 35 -25.40 -5.36 -19.99
N THR A 36 -24.30 -5.48 -19.24
CA THR A 36 -23.72 -4.43 -18.42
C THR A 36 -22.32 -4.09 -18.93
N SER A 37 -22.09 -2.84 -19.32
CA SER A 37 -20.76 -2.43 -19.76
C SER A 37 -19.72 -2.61 -18.64
N ASN A 38 -18.46 -2.92 -19.00
CA ASN A 38 -17.34 -3.05 -18.05
C ASN A 38 -17.25 -1.82 -17.13
N THR A 39 -17.48 -0.63 -17.67
CA THR A 39 -17.49 0.63 -16.94
C THR A 39 -18.54 0.66 -15.84
N GLU A 40 -19.77 0.20 -16.11
CA GLU A 40 -20.83 0.13 -15.11
C GLU A 40 -20.53 -0.91 -14.03
N ILE A 41 -19.92 -2.04 -14.39
CA ILE A 41 -19.48 -3.05 -13.41
C ILE A 41 -18.40 -2.44 -12.48
N VAL A 42 -17.39 -1.76 -13.03
CA VAL A 42 -16.35 -1.08 -12.23
C VAL A 42 -16.95 0.02 -11.35
N LYS A 43 -17.91 0.79 -11.88
CA LYS A 43 -18.63 1.83 -11.13
C LYS A 43 -19.38 1.26 -9.94
N GLN A 44 -20.02 0.10 -10.10
CA GLN A 44 -20.67 -0.60 -9.00
C GLN A 44 -19.65 -1.05 -7.95
N SER A 45 -18.53 -1.66 -8.37
CA SER A 45 -17.42 -2.01 -7.46
C SER A 45 -16.86 -0.79 -6.70
N LEU A 46 -16.75 0.37 -7.35
CA LEU A 46 -16.29 1.61 -6.70
C LEU A 46 -17.23 2.04 -5.55
N ARG A 47 -18.54 1.90 -5.73
CA ARG A 47 -19.54 2.19 -4.68
C ARG A 47 -19.40 1.20 -3.52
N GLU A 48 -19.27 -0.08 -3.83
CA GLU A 48 -19.13 -1.13 -2.82
C GLU A 48 -17.87 -0.97 -1.97
N ILE A 49 -16.73 -0.77 -2.63
CA ILE A 49 -15.44 -0.50 -1.94
C ILE A 49 -15.55 0.77 -1.11
N SER A 50 -16.08 1.86 -1.67
CA SER A 50 -16.25 3.11 -0.92
C SER A 50 -17.12 2.92 0.33
N ASN A 51 -18.19 2.14 0.24
CA ASN A 51 -19.05 1.81 1.38
C ASN A 51 -18.34 0.91 2.40
N LEU A 52 -17.56 -0.08 1.95
CA LEU A 52 -16.76 -0.95 2.80
C LEU A 52 -15.77 -0.13 3.64
N TYR A 53 -15.02 0.80 3.03
CA TYR A 53 -14.04 1.61 3.74
C TYR A 53 -14.69 2.62 4.69
N LYS A 54 -15.89 3.11 4.37
CA LYS A 54 -16.66 4.00 5.24
C LYS A 54 -17.20 3.29 6.48
N HIS A 55 -17.66 2.04 6.35
CA HIS A 55 -18.46 1.39 7.39
C HIS A 55 -17.95 0.03 7.87
N GLY A 56 -17.31 -0.76 7.02
CA GLY A 56 -17.09 -2.19 7.28
C GLY A 56 -15.75 -2.56 7.95
N LEU A 57 -14.68 -1.77 7.76
CA LEU A 57 -13.33 -2.14 8.25
C LEU A 57 -13.19 -2.22 9.78
N ARG A 58 -14.15 -1.66 10.53
CA ARG A 58 -14.15 -1.69 12.00
C ARG A 58 -14.54 -3.05 12.57
N PHE A 59 -15.25 -3.87 11.79
CA PHE A 59 -15.82 -5.14 12.25
C PHE A 59 -14.90 -6.32 11.90
N SER A 60 -14.73 -7.26 12.83
CA SER A 60 -13.98 -8.50 12.61
C SER A 60 -14.81 -9.57 11.86
N ASN A 61 -15.78 -9.17 11.03
CA ASN A 61 -16.63 -10.10 10.29
C ASN A 61 -16.07 -10.32 8.89
N SER A 62 -15.64 -11.56 8.60
CA SER A 62 -15.10 -11.92 7.28
C SER A 62 -16.10 -11.79 6.13
N GLY A 63 -17.41 -11.90 6.41
CA GLY A 63 -18.46 -11.78 5.39
C GLY A 63 -18.62 -10.39 4.79
N LEU A 64 -17.98 -9.37 5.37
CA LEU A 64 -18.01 -7.99 4.86
C LEU A 64 -16.78 -7.64 4.00
N ARG A 65 -15.87 -8.58 3.74
CA ARG A 65 -14.68 -8.31 2.92
C ARG A 65 -15.02 -8.34 1.44
N THR A 66 -14.55 -7.35 0.69
CA THR A 66 -14.57 -7.36 -0.77
C THR A 66 -13.77 -8.55 -1.28
N ASP A 67 -14.34 -9.27 -2.26
CA ASP A 67 -13.58 -10.31 -2.97
C ASP A 67 -12.65 -9.65 -3.99
N TRP A 68 -11.35 -9.62 -3.68
CA TRP A 68 -10.35 -9.09 -4.60
C TRP A 68 -9.98 -10.09 -5.70
N ASN A 69 -10.59 -11.27 -5.77
CA ASN A 69 -10.49 -12.15 -6.95
C ASN A 69 -11.32 -11.62 -8.13
N GLU A 70 -12.25 -10.70 -7.89
CA GLU A 70 -13.03 -10.04 -8.93
C GLU A 70 -12.23 -8.94 -9.64
N PRO A 71 -12.05 -9.01 -10.99
CA PRO A 71 -11.31 -8.00 -11.74
C PRO A 71 -11.86 -6.57 -11.58
N ALA A 72 -13.19 -6.43 -11.49
CA ALA A 72 -13.83 -5.12 -11.30
C ALA A 72 -13.43 -4.47 -9.97
N ASN A 73 -13.37 -5.25 -8.88
CA ASN A 73 -12.92 -4.77 -7.58
C ASN A 73 -11.46 -4.32 -7.63
N ARG A 74 -10.58 -5.10 -8.28
CA ARG A 74 -9.17 -4.71 -8.45
C ARG A 74 -9.01 -3.45 -9.29
N CYS A 75 -9.74 -3.31 -10.39
CA CYS A 75 -9.76 -2.11 -11.23
C CYS A 75 -10.23 -0.89 -10.43
N ALA A 76 -11.33 -1.02 -9.69
CA ALA A 76 -11.87 0.02 -8.84
C ALA A 76 -10.87 0.46 -7.75
N TYR A 77 -10.18 -0.49 -7.11
CA TYR A 77 -9.13 -0.19 -6.13
C TYR A 77 -7.96 0.58 -6.76
N VAL A 78 -7.47 0.13 -7.92
CA VAL A 78 -6.36 0.79 -8.62
C VAL A 78 -6.73 2.24 -8.97
N PHE A 79 -7.92 2.44 -9.53
CA PHE A 79 -8.43 3.78 -9.84
C PHE A 79 -8.48 4.69 -8.61
N LEU A 80 -9.00 4.19 -7.49
CA LEU A 80 -9.12 4.98 -6.26
C LEU A 80 -7.78 5.26 -5.59
N TYR A 81 -6.91 4.26 -5.51
CA TYR A 81 -5.86 4.27 -4.48
C TYR A 81 -4.43 4.23 -5.01
N LEU A 82 -4.19 3.78 -6.25
CA LEU A 82 -2.84 3.54 -6.76
C LEU A 82 -1.94 4.77 -6.62
N MET A 83 -2.33 5.91 -7.21
CA MET A 83 -1.50 7.12 -7.23
C MET A 83 -1.12 7.59 -5.82
N HIS A 84 -2.10 7.65 -4.92
CA HIS A 84 -1.86 8.12 -3.58
C HIS A 84 -0.98 7.16 -2.78
N HIS A 85 -1.22 5.85 -2.87
CA HIS A 85 -0.41 4.87 -2.14
C HIS A 85 1.04 4.83 -2.65
N CYS A 86 1.26 4.98 -3.96
CA CYS A 86 2.61 5.15 -4.52
C CYS A 86 3.30 6.38 -3.92
N TYR A 87 2.59 7.50 -3.87
CA TYR A 87 3.09 8.77 -3.34
C TYR A 87 3.41 8.71 -1.84
N LEU A 88 2.59 8.04 -1.04
CA LEU A 88 2.85 7.83 0.38
C LEU A 88 4.18 7.09 0.57
N VAL A 89 4.39 5.99 -0.17
CA VAL A 89 5.61 5.17 -0.05
C VAL A 89 6.83 5.95 -0.51
N TYR A 90 6.76 6.58 -1.69
CA TYR A 90 7.83 7.46 -2.18
C TYR A 90 8.18 8.54 -1.16
N GLY A 91 7.17 9.30 -0.71
CA GLY A 91 7.35 10.41 0.23
C GLY A 91 7.93 9.95 1.55
N SER A 92 7.47 8.81 2.10
CA SER A 92 7.96 8.27 3.38
C SER A 92 9.45 7.96 3.36
N LEU A 93 9.95 7.37 2.26
CA LEU A 93 11.36 6.99 2.14
C LEU A 93 12.30 8.20 2.02
N GLN A 94 11.79 9.36 1.59
CA GLN A 94 12.57 10.61 1.50
C GLN A 94 13.01 11.15 2.86
N TYR A 95 12.32 10.78 3.95
CA TYR A 95 12.62 11.31 5.29
C TYR A 95 13.74 10.58 6.02
N SER A 96 14.37 9.59 5.38
CA SER A 96 15.44 8.82 5.99
C SER A 96 16.67 8.77 5.09
N ASP A 97 17.62 9.66 5.34
CA ASP A 97 18.96 9.59 4.74
C ASP A 97 19.66 8.25 5.04
N GLU A 98 19.27 7.59 6.13
CA GLU A 98 19.75 6.26 6.49
C GLU A 98 19.37 5.20 5.44
N VAL A 99 18.15 5.28 4.89
CA VAL A 99 17.70 4.40 3.80
C VAL A 99 18.58 4.59 2.57
N THR A 100 18.71 5.84 2.11
CA THR A 100 19.54 6.18 0.93
C THR A 100 20.98 5.73 1.12
N ARG A 101 21.58 6.02 2.29
CA ARG A 101 22.97 5.60 2.60
C ARG A 101 23.12 4.08 2.64
N SER A 102 22.12 3.36 3.17
CA SER A 102 22.17 1.91 3.30
C SER A 102 22.10 1.18 1.96
N TRP A 103 21.51 1.80 0.93
CA TRP A 103 21.24 1.15 -0.36
C TRP A 103 22.12 1.64 -1.51
N ARG A 104 22.72 2.84 -1.43
CA ARG A 104 23.47 3.49 -2.54
C ARG A 104 24.52 2.61 -3.23
N ASN A 105 25.12 1.65 -2.52
CA ASN A 105 26.19 0.79 -3.04
C ASN A 105 25.85 -0.71 -2.97
N ARG A 106 24.57 -1.08 -2.90
CA ARG A 106 24.20 -2.50 -2.83
C ARG A 106 24.11 -3.13 -4.21
N SER A 107 24.72 -4.31 -4.34
CA SER A 107 24.63 -5.14 -5.55
C SER A 107 23.25 -5.81 -5.69
N SER A 108 22.53 -5.97 -4.59
CA SER A 108 21.17 -6.52 -4.57
C SER A 108 20.30 -5.86 -3.51
N LEU A 109 19.00 -5.78 -3.81
CA LEU A 109 17.97 -5.33 -2.89
C LEU A 109 16.80 -6.33 -2.92
N LYS A 110 16.38 -6.81 -1.75
CA LYS A 110 15.19 -7.67 -1.61
C LYS A 110 14.08 -6.93 -0.89
N VAL A 111 12.91 -6.86 -1.52
CA VAL A 111 11.73 -6.15 -1.00
C VAL A 111 10.62 -7.15 -0.73
N CYS A 112 10.07 -7.14 0.48
CA CYS A 112 8.88 -7.94 0.80
C CYS A 112 7.69 -7.02 1.09
N SER A 113 6.63 -7.10 0.30
CA SER A 113 5.38 -6.39 0.51
C SER A 113 4.35 -7.30 1.19
N ILE A 114 3.87 -6.90 2.37
CA ILE A 114 2.86 -7.65 3.14
C ILE A 114 1.51 -6.94 3.03
N GLY A 115 0.53 -7.63 2.44
CA GLY A 115 -0.74 -7.07 1.98
C GLY A 115 -0.53 -6.07 0.83
N GLY A 116 0.33 -6.43 -0.12
CA GLY A 116 0.77 -5.52 -1.18
C GLY A 116 -0.26 -5.19 -2.24
N GLY A 117 -1.34 -5.97 -2.34
CA GLY A 117 -2.37 -5.79 -3.35
C GLY A 117 -1.78 -5.63 -4.76
N PRO A 118 -2.11 -4.55 -5.49
CA PRO A 118 -1.61 -4.32 -6.84
C PRO A 118 -0.15 -3.86 -6.90
N GLY A 119 0.63 -3.89 -5.81
CA GLY A 119 2.04 -3.50 -5.79
C GLY A 119 2.28 -1.98 -5.83
N SER A 120 1.33 -1.17 -5.35
CA SER A 120 1.46 0.30 -5.30
C SER A 120 2.71 0.76 -4.53
N ASP A 121 3.08 0.02 -3.49
CA ASP A 121 4.29 0.26 -2.71
C ASP A 121 5.57 -0.06 -3.49
N LEU A 122 5.58 -1.11 -4.31
CA LEU A 122 6.69 -1.39 -5.22
C LEU A 122 6.86 -0.28 -6.26
N VAL A 123 5.77 0.27 -6.81
CA VAL A 123 5.82 1.42 -7.73
C VAL A 123 6.38 2.67 -7.03
N GLY A 124 5.92 2.96 -5.81
CA GLY A 124 6.44 4.08 -5.00
C GLY A 124 7.93 3.91 -4.66
N LEU A 125 8.33 2.71 -4.25
CA LEU A 125 9.71 2.37 -3.88
C LEU A 125 10.65 2.45 -5.09
N THR A 126 10.29 1.84 -6.23
CA THR A 126 11.13 1.88 -7.44
C THR A 126 11.27 3.30 -7.98
N THR A 127 10.23 4.11 -7.86
CA THR A 127 10.30 5.56 -8.18
C THR A 127 11.27 6.28 -7.24
N PHE A 128 11.26 5.97 -5.94
CA PHE A 128 12.22 6.50 -4.98
C PHE A 128 13.66 6.12 -5.36
N LEU A 129 13.91 4.83 -5.64
CA LEU A 129 15.23 4.34 -6.05
C LEU A 129 15.75 5.10 -7.28
N ARG A 130 14.91 5.27 -8.31
CA ARG A 130 15.26 5.98 -9.55
C ARG A 130 15.61 7.44 -9.32
N VAL A 131 14.77 8.16 -8.57
CA VAL A 131 14.99 9.60 -8.28
C VAL A 131 16.27 9.82 -7.47
N HIS A 132 16.66 8.85 -6.64
CA HIS A 132 17.88 8.92 -5.83
C HIS A 132 19.11 8.29 -6.48
N GLY A 133 19.01 7.83 -7.73
CA GLY A 133 20.12 7.21 -8.44
C GLY A 133 20.58 5.89 -7.82
N ILE A 134 19.68 5.17 -7.14
CA ILE A 134 19.95 3.88 -6.50
C ILE A 134 19.52 2.78 -7.48
N PHE A 135 20.48 2.21 -8.19
CA PHE A 135 20.23 1.18 -9.21
C PHE A 135 20.90 -0.14 -8.80
N PRO A 136 20.29 -0.92 -7.89
CA PRO A 136 20.85 -2.21 -7.54
C PRO A 136 20.83 -3.11 -8.80
N PRO A 137 21.95 -3.77 -9.16
CA PRO A 137 21.99 -4.74 -10.25
C PRO A 137 20.91 -5.83 -10.17
N SER A 138 20.50 -6.20 -8.96
CA SER A 138 19.41 -7.16 -8.73
C SER A 138 18.37 -6.57 -7.77
N LEU A 139 17.14 -6.37 -8.26
CA LEU A 139 15.97 -6.08 -7.44
C LEU A 139 15.01 -7.26 -7.50
N GLU A 140 14.81 -7.90 -6.35
CA GLU A 140 13.85 -9.00 -6.20
C GLU A 140 12.74 -8.57 -5.25
N CYS A 141 11.50 -8.83 -5.63
CA CYS A 141 10.32 -8.49 -4.83
C CYS A 141 9.48 -9.74 -4.54
N LEU A 142 9.00 -9.84 -3.31
CA LEU A 142 8.00 -10.81 -2.86
C LEU A 142 6.76 -10.06 -2.39
N VAL A 143 5.59 -10.41 -2.91
CA VAL A 143 4.30 -9.89 -2.46
C VAL A 143 3.55 -11.00 -1.76
N LEU A 144 3.26 -10.81 -0.48
CA LEU A 144 2.44 -11.69 0.34
C LEU A 144 1.05 -11.07 0.47
N ASP A 145 0.04 -11.67 -0.14
CA ASP A 145 -1.33 -11.14 -0.09
C ASP A 145 -2.36 -12.27 0.03
N LEU A 146 -3.53 -12.00 0.62
CA LEU A 146 -4.61 -12.99 0.71
C LEU A 146 -5.11 -13.38 -0.69
N TYR A 147 -5.06 -12.47 -1.65
CA TYR A 147 -5.64 -12.64 -2.99
C TYR A 147 -4.53 -12.71 -4.06
N PRO A 148 -4.09 -13.92 -4.47
CA PRO A 148 -3.01 -14.05 -5.44
C PRO A 148 -3.35 -13.47 -6.82
N ASN A 149 -4.64 -13.32 -7.16
CA ASN A 149 -5.10 -12.70 -8.41
C ASN A 149 -4.73 -11.21 -8.55
N TRP A 150 -4.22 -10.58 -7.49
CA TRP A 150 -3.52 -9.31 -7.63
C TRP A 150 -2.34 -9.37 -8.60
N LYS A 151 -1.76 -10.56 -8.82
CA LYS A 151 -0.72 -10.78 -9.84
C LYS A 151 -1.18 -10.33 -11.24
N ASP A 152 -2.42 -10.59 -11.64
CA ASP A 152 -2.91 -10.19 -12.97
C ASP A 152 -2.96 -8.67 -13.13
N THR A 153 -3.31 -7.98 -12.05
CA THR A 153 -3.33 -6.51 -11.97
C THR A 153 -1.91 -5.97 -11.95
N TRP A 154 -1.00 -6.59 -11.19
CA TRP A 154 0.42 -6.26 -11.20
C TRP A 154 1.04 -6.42 -12.58
N ASP A 155 0.82 -7.53 -13.27
CA ASP A 155 1.37 -7.76 -14.60
C ASP A 155 0.93 -6.66 -15.58
N THR A 156 -0.29 -6.15 -15.42
CA THR A 156 -0.78 -4.98 -16.17
C THR A 156 0.03 -3.74 -15.83
N ILE A 157 0.20 -3.43 -14.54
CA ILE A 157 0.98 -2.25 -14.10
C ILE A 157 2.44 -2.35 -14.55
N TYR A 158 3.06 -3.51 -14.37
CA TYR A 158 4.45 -3.79 -14.65
C TYR A 158 4.82 -3.56 -16.11
N ASN A 159 3.92 -3.92 -17.05
CA ASN A 159 4.12 -3.69 -18.49
C ASN A 159 4.27 -2.20 -18.87
N HIS A 160 3.88 -1.29 -17.98
CA HIS A 160 3.97 0.16 -18.18
C HIS A 160 5.06 0.82 -17.31
N LEU A 161 5.83 0.03 -16.56
CA LEU A 161 6.98 0.51 -15.80
C LEU A 161 8.25 0.48 -16.67
N PRO A 162 9.16 1.46 -16.52
CA PRO A 162 10.36 1.53 -17.36
C PRO A 162 11.45 0.53 -16.93
N ASP A 163 11.45 0.08 -15.69
CA ASP A 163 12.50 -0.76 -15.12
C ASP A 163 12.02 -2.20 -14.98
N ALA A 164 12.86 -3.15 -15.40
CA ALA A 164 12.60 -4.57 -15.21
C ALA A 164 13.12 -5.04 -13.84
N PHE A 165 12.26 -5.73 -13.08
CA PHE A 165 12.62 -6.39 -11.83
C PHE A 165 11.70 -7.58 -11.57
N SER A 166 12.15 -8.53 -10.78
CA SER A 166 11.37 -9.75 -10.53
C SER A 166 10.39 -9.54 -9.39
N VAL A 167 9.14 -9.96 -9.60
CA VAL A 167 8.09 -9.95 -8.57
C VAL A 167 7.46 -11.32 -8.46
N THR A 168 7.47 -11.89 -7.27
CA THR A 168 6.77 -13.14 -6.94
C THR A 168 5.56 -12.83 -6.09
N TYR A 169 4.38 -13.32 -6.48
CA TYR A 169 3.15 -13.23 -5.69
C TYR A 169 2.90 -14.56 -4.98
N CYS A 170 2.73 -14.52 -3.66
CA CYS A 170 2.40 -15.68 -2.84
C CYS A 170 1.15 -15.40 -1.99
N ARG A 171 0.27 -16.40 -1.91
CA ARG A 171 -0.95 -16.33 -1.08
C ARG A 171 -0.57 -16.38 0.41
N CYS A 172 -1.01 -15.39 1.18
CA CYS A 172 -0.76 -15.29 2.61
C CYS A 172 -1.95 -14.64 3.34
N ASP A 173 -2.59 -15.40 4.23
CA ASP A 173 -3.65 -14.91 5.11
C ASP A 173 -3.07 -14.54 6.48
N LEU A 174 -2.82 -13.25 6.71
CA LEU A 174 -2.29 -12.73 7.98
C LEU A 174 -3.15 -13.00 9.23
N VAL A 175 -4.37 -13.51 9.05
CA VAL A 175 -5.31 -13.82 10.14
C VAL A 175 -5.39 -15.32 10.39
N LYS A 176 -5.29 -16.15 9.34
CA LYS A 176 -5.52 -17.60 9.43
C LYS A 176 -4.26 -18.44 9.32
N ASP A 177 -3.25 -17.98 8.57
CA ASP A 177 -2.03 -18.75 8.39
C ASP A 177 -1.19 -18.68 9.67
N THR A 178 -0.53 -19.79 10.01
CA THR A 178 0.33 -19.91 11.20
C THR A 178 1.81 -19.98 10.85
N GLN A 179 2.13 -20.21 9.58
CA GLN A 179 3.49 -20.32 9.08
C GLN A 179 3.55 -19.94 7.60
N LEU A 180 4.70 -19.43 7.16
CA LEU A 180 5.00 -19.21 5.76
C LEU A 180 5.57 -20.48 5.12
N HIS A 181 5.44 -20.59 3.80
CA HIS A 181 6.24 -21.57 3.05
C HIS A 181 7.73 -21.30 3.26
N THR A 182 8.53 -22.37 3.28
CA THR A 182 9.97 -22.29 3.56
C THR A 182 10.68 -21.31 2.63
N ARG A 183 10.34 -21.28 1.34
CA ARG A 183 10.91 -20.35 0.37
C ARG A 183 10.61 -18.88 0.72
N ASP A 184 9.37 -18.56 1.05
CA ASP A 184 8.94 -17.19 1.39
C ASP A 184 9.58 -16.71 2.69
N LEU A 185 9.67 -17.60 3.69
CA LEU A 185 10.38 -17.32 4.93
C LEU A 185 11.88 -17.04 4.69
N GLN A 186 12.53 -17.80 3.82
CA GLN A 186 13.93 -17.56 3.46
C GLN A 186 14.10 -16.21 2.74
N PHE A 187 13.14 -15.82 1.91
CA PHE A 187 13.14 -14.50 1.29
C PHE A 187 13.05 -13.39 2.35
N ILE A 188 12.10 -13.49 3.30
CA ILE A 188 11.94 -12.52 4.40
C ILE A 188 13.18 -12.41 5.27
N LYS A 189 13.85 -13.53 5.58
CA LYS A 189 15.13 -13.53 6.31
C LYS A 189 16.21 -12.71 5.60
N GLN A 190 16.11 -12.56 4.29
CA GLN A 190 17.07 -11.84 3.46
C GLN A 190 16.57 -10.44 3.04
N ALA A 191 15.31 -10.10 3.33
CA ALA A 191 14.72 -8.83 2.92
C ALA A 191 15.49 -7.63 3.50
N ASP A 192 15.65 -6.59 2.70
CA ASP A 192 16.25 -5.31 3.08
C ASP A 192 15.20 -4.31 3.56
N ILE A 193 13.98 -4.46 3.05
CA ILE A 193 12.82 -3.72 3.51
C ILE A 193 11.58 -4.60 3.43
N ILE A 194 10.74 -4.48 4.46
CA ILE A 194 9.35 -4.93 4.45
C ILE A 194 8.44 -3.71 4.34
N THR A 195 7.48 -3.74 3.43
CA THR A 195 6.44 -2.72 3.31
C THR A 195 5.09 -3.27 3.76
N MET A 196 4.35 -2.47 4.52
CA MET A 196 2.98 -2.74 4.95
C MET A 196 2.15 -1.48 4.70
N SER A 197 1.63 -1.34 3.46
CA SER A 197 0.89 -0.15 3.04
C SER A 197 -0.61 -0.43 3.00
N LYS A 198 -1.35 0.16 3.95
CA LYS A 198 -2.80 0.06 4.13
C LYS A 198 -3.33 -1.36 4.32
N SER A 199 -2.46 -2.30 4.71
CA SER A 199 -2.80 -3.70 4.91
C SER A 199 -3.20 -4.02 6.35
N PHE A 200 -2.68 -3.30 7.34
CA PHE A 200 -2.90 -3.61 8.74
C PHE A 200 -4.33 -3.29 9.20
N SER A 201 -4.93 -2.19 8.76
CA SER A 201 -6.31 -1.83 9.10
C SER A 201 -7.31 -2.90 8.68
N ALA A 202 -7.08 -3.57 7.54
CA ALA A 202 -7.92 -4.66 7.04
C ALA A 202 -7.90 -5.93 7.93
N VAL A 203 -6.87 -6.10 8.76
CA VAL A 203 -6.72 -7.25 9.67
C VAL A 203 -6.78 -6.87 11.15
N SER A 204 -6.62 -5.58 11.46
CA SER A 204 -6.52 -5.06 12.84
C SER A 204 -7.73 -5.41 13.72
N ALA A 205 -8.93 -5.43 13.14
CA ALA A 205 -10.14 -5.82 13.85
C ALA A 205 -10.08 -7.25 14.38
N PHE A 206 -9.44 -8.16 13.64
CA PHE A 206 -9.24 -9.55 14.07
C PHE A 206 -8.23 -9.64 15.20
N TYR A 207 -7.16 -8.84 15.16
CA TYR A 207 -6.16 -8.80 16.23
C TYR A 207 -6.69 -8.17 17.52
N ARG A 208 -7.58 -7.18 17.41
CA ARG A 208 -8.26 -6.61 18.58
C ARG A 208 -9.22 -7.61 19.21
N ALA A 209 -9.95 -8.37 18.38
CA ALA A 209 -10.86 -9.41 18.87
C ALA A 209 -10.11 -10.61 19.47
N ASP A 210 -8.93 -10.94 18.92
CA ASP A 210 -8.09 -12.04 19.37
C ASP A 210 -6.60 -11.73 19.09
N PRO A 211 -5.84 -11.29 20.12
CA PRO A 211 -4.42 -10.95 19.97
C PRO A 211 -3.52 -12.11 19.54
N SER A 212 -3.95 -13.36 19.71
CA SER A 212 -3.21 -14.54 19.28
C SER A 212 -3.13 -14.62 17.75
N LYS A 213 -4.11 -14.08 17.03
CA LYS A 213 -4.10 -13.99 15.56
C LYS A 213 -2.97 -13.11 15.01
N GLY A 214 -2.43 -12.21 15.84
CA GLY A 214 -1.24 -11.43 15.50
C GLY A 214 0.08 -12.20 15.64
N ALA A 215 0.09 -13.43 16.19
CA ALA A 215 1.32 -14.18 16.43
C ALA A 215 2.10 -14.43 15.14
N PHE A 216 1.40 -14.87 14.10
CA PHE A 216 2.01 -15.13 12.81
C PHE A 216 2.76 -13.91 12.24
N LEU A 217 2.14 -12.72 12.22
CA LEU A 217 2.80 -11.50 11.75
C LEU A 217 3.99 -11.10 12.64
N ARG A 218 3.90 -11.28 13.96
CA ARG A 218 5.05 -11.05 14.86
C ARG A 218 6.21 -11.98 14.53
N ASP A 219 5.92 -13.26 14.33
CA ASP A 219 6.92 -14.26 14.01
C ASP A 219 7.60 -13.93 12.68
N VAL A 220 6.83 -13.54 11.65
CA VAL A 220 7.37 -13.06 10.36
C VAL A 220 8.34 -11.88 10.56
N LEU A 221 7.93 -10.84 11.31
CA LEU A 221 8.77 -9.67 11.57
C LEU A 221 10.01 -10.02 12.42
N GLN A 222 9.92 -11.00 13.32
CA GLN A 222 11.04 -11.47 14.13
C GLN A 222 12.13 -12.13 13.28
N GLN A 223 11.78 -12.77 12.17
CA GLN A 223 12.71 -13.49 11.30
C GLN A 223 13.53 -12.55 10.38
N THR A 224 13.21 -11.26 10.33
CA THR A 224 13.99 -10.28 9.55
C THR A 224 15.42 -10.15 10.05
N LYS A 225 16.36 -9.95 9.10
CA LYS A 225 17.77 -9.72 9.43
C LYS A 225 17.99 -8.36 10.10
N PRO A 226 19.02 -8.23 10.95
CA PRO A 226 19.50 -6.93 11.40
C PRO A 226 19.70 -5.92 10.27
N GLY A 227 19.30 -4.67 10.54
CA GLY A 227 19.37 -3.58 9.59
C GLY A 227 18.28 -3.58 8.52
N CYS A 228 17.40 -4.60 8.47
CA CYS A 228 16.19 -4.57 7.64
C CYS A 228 15.29 -3.41 8.08
N PHE A 229 14.76 -2.67 7.10
CA PHE A 229 13.74 -1.65 7.35
C PHE A 229 12.34 -2.25 7.35
N VAL A 230 11.42 -1.65 8.09
CA VAL A 230 9.98 -1.92 7.97
C VAL A 230 9.25 -0.60 7.80
N LEU A 231 8.67 -0.39 6.63
CA LEU A 231 7.83 0.77 6.34
C LEU A 231 6.36 0.39 6.55
N PHE A 232 5.78 0.96 7.61
CA PHE A 232 4.38 0.82 7.96
C PHE A 232 3.63 2.10 7.60
N ILE A 233 2.58 1.97 6.79
CA ILE A 233 1.70 3.08 6.41
C ILE A 233 0.27 2.60 6.59
N ASP A 234 -0.51 3.19 7.50
CA ASP A 234 -1.93 2.87 7.63
C ASP A 234 -2.79 4.08 7.95
N ASN A 235 -4.12 3.92 7.93
CA ASN A 235 -5.07 4.92 8.40
C ASN A 235 -4.72 5.36 9.82
N GLU A 236 -4.77 6.65 10.06
CA GLU A 236 -4.71 7.18 11.41
C GLU A 236 -6.05 6.88 12.14
N TYR A 237 -5.97 6.24 13.30
CA TYR A 237 -7.11 6.01 14.20
C TYR A 237 -6.68 6.18 15.65
N SER A 238 -7.63 6.44 16.55
CA SER A 238 -7.38 6.53 17.99
C SER A 238 -6.82 5.19 18.51
N GLY A 239 -5.52 5.15 18.80
CA GLY A 239 -4.80 3.92 19.18
C GLY A 239 -3.80 3.38 18.14
N CYS A 240 -3.39 4.18 17.15
CA CYS A 240 -2.47 3.77 16.07
C CYS A 240 -1.07 3.30 16.53
N THR A 241 -0.72 3.41 17.81
CA THR A 241 0.52 2.84 18.37
C THR A 241 0.45 1.32 18.56
N GLN A 242 -0.70 0.69 18.22
CA GLN A 242 -0.87 -0.75 18.32
C GLN A 242 0.21 -1.51 17.52
N PHE A 243 0.47 -1.11 16.27
CA PHE A 243 1.49 -1.78 15.46
C PHE A 243 2.87 -1.70 16.13
N GLN A 244 3.28 -0.50 16.52
CA GLN A 244 4.55 -0.26 17.20
C GLN A 244 4.70 -1.09 18.49
N ARG A 245 3.69 -1.08 19.36
CA ARG A 245 3.73 -1.77 20.65
C ARG A 245 3.64 -3.28 20.50
N ASP A 246 2.70 -3.77 19.70
CA ASP A 246 2.37 -5.20 19.68
C ASP A 246 3.22 -5.98 18.69
N PHE A 247 3.79 -5.33 17.67
CA PHE A 247 4.51 -5.99 16.58
C PHE A 247 5.97 -5.53 16.49
N ALA A 248 6.21 -4.26 16.20
CA ALA A 248 7.56 -3.77 15.93
C ALA A 248 8.51 -3.92 17.14
N SER A 249 8.07 -3.50 18.33
CA SER A 249 8.90 -3.58 19.54
C SER A 249 9.26 -5.03 19.91
N ARG A 250 8.28 -5.95 19.81
CA ARG A 250 8.46 -7.38 20.07
C ARG A 250 9.31 -8.09 19.02
N ALA A 251 9.41 -7.50 17.83
CA ALA A 251 10.32 -7.92 16.79
C ALA A 251 11.71 -7.28 16.94
N GLY A 252 12.00 -6.51 18.00
CA GLY A 252 13.30 -5.89 18.22
C GLY A 252 13.62 -4.80 17.19
N MET A 253 12.62 -4.01 16.81
CA MET A 253 12.77 -2.92 15.85
C MET A 253 12.81 -1.57 16.57
N ASP A 254 13.69 -0.69 16.11
CA ASP A 254 13.73 0.72 16.53
C ASP A 254 12.95 1.59 15.55
N LEU A 255 12.23 2.57 16.09
CA LEU A 255 11.58 3.60 15.28
C LEU A 255 12.65 4.56 14.74
N VAL A 256 12.73 4.69 13.42
CA VAL A 256 13.61 5.61 12.71
C VAL A 256 12.90 6.93 12.44
N PHE A 257 11.65 6.85 11.98
CA PHE A 257 10.85 8.00 11.61
C PHE A 257 9.37 7.72 11.86
N GLU A 258 8.63 8.73 12.32
CA GLU A 258 7.18 8.70 12.42
C GLU A 258 6.60 10.00 11.84
N PHE A 259 5.52 9.85 11.08
CA PHE A 259 4.66 10.94 10.66
C PHE A 259 3.20 10.60 10.90
N ARG A 260 2.44 11.61 11.32
CA ARG A 260 0.98 11.53 11.46
C ARG A 260 0.34 12.76 10.84
N GLY A 261 -0.65 12.54 9.99
CA GLY A 261 -1.37 13.62 9.36
C GLY A 261 -2.01 13.20 8.05
N LYS A 262 -2.33 14.20 7.23
CA LYS A 262 -3.13 14.06 6.02
C LYS A 262 -2.35 14.47 4.78
N PRO A 263 -1.34 13.68 4.37
CA PRO A 263 -0.58 13.98 3.17
C PRO A 263 -1.54 14.10 1.99
N THR A 264 -1.33 15.15 1.21
CA THR A 264 -2.15 15.43 0.03
C THR A 264 -1.32 15.21 -1.22
N PHE A 265 -1.84 14.37 -2.12
CA PHE A 265 -1.31 14.18 -3.45
C PHE A 265 -1.41 15.52 -4.21
N PRO A 266 -0.28 16.02 -4.76
CA PRO A 266 -0.23 17.34 -5.39
C PRO A 266 -1.36 17.58 -6.39
N LYS A 267 -1.78 18.84 -6.52
CA LYS A 267 -2.65 19.25 -7.64
C LYS A 267 -1.86 19.14 -8.94
N GLY A 268 -2.56 18.92 -10.03
CA GLY A 268 -1.97 18.82 -11.36
C GLY A 268 -3.04 18.40 -12.35
N ALA A 269 -2.82 18.72 -13.62
CA ALA A 269 -3.77 18.34 -14.66
C ALA A 269 -3.84 16.81 -14.75
N TYR A 270 -5.02 16.25 -14.51
CA TYR A 270 -5.27 14.88 -14.91
C TYR A 270 -5.22 14.77 -16.43
N SER A 271 -4.67 13.66 -16.92
CA SER A 271 -4.73 13.31 -18.33
C SER A 271 -6.18 13.29 -18.83
N PHE A 272 -6.36 13.34 -20.15
CA PHE A 272 -7.66 13.14 -20.76
C PHE A 272 -8.30 11.81 -20.29
N THR A 273 -7.51 10.73 -20.20
CA THR A 273 -7.99 9.41 -19.76
C THR A 273 -8.51 9.42 -18.34
N ILE A 274 -7.79 10.01 -17.37
CA ILE A 274 -8.27 10.05 -15.98
C ILE A 274 -9.53 10.90 -15.90
N ARG A 275 -9.59 12.07 -16.58
CA ARG A 275 -10.81 12.91 -16.60
C ARG A 275 -12.01 12.18 -17.22
N LYS A 276 -11.80 11.49 -18.34
CA LYS A 276 -12.80 10.61 -18.98
C LYS A 276 -13.33 9.59 -17.97
N HIS A 277 -12.45 8.88 -17.27
CA HIS A 277 -12.87 7.86 -16.30
C HIS A 277 -13.48 8.45 -15.02
N ASN A 278 -13.07 9.64 -14.58
CA ASN A 278 -13.76 10.34 -13.49
C ASN A 278 -15.23 10.58 -13.85
N SER A 279 -15.48 11.05 -15.09
CA SER A 279 -16.84 11.27 -15.60
C SER A 279 -17.62 9.97 -15.78
N LEU A 280 -17.01 8.95 -16.39
CA LEU A 280 -17.66 7.66 -16.62
C LEU A 280 -18.02 6.96 -15.30
N PHE A 281 -17.07 6.90 -14.37
CA PHE A 281 -17.27 6.25 -13.09
C PHE A 281 -18.12 7.07 -12.13
N ASP A 282 -18.20 8.40 -12.27
CA ASP A 282 -18.76 9.28 -11.23
C ASP A 282 -17.97 9.16 -9.90
N PHE A 283 -16.64 9.07 -10.03
CA PHE A 283 -15.71 8.99 -8.90
C PHE A 283 -14.45 9.79 -9.22
N SER A 284 -13.69 10.15 -8.18
CA SER A 284 -12.35 10.71 -8.34
C SER A 284 -11.33 9.86 -7.59
N PRO A 285 -10.10 9.72 -8.11
CA PRO A 285 -9.01 9.10 -7.38
C PRO A 285 -8.78 9.79 -6.04
N MET A 286 -8.45 9.00 -5.02
CA MET A 286 -8.14 9.51 -3.69
C MET A 286 -6.91 10.41 -3.75
N ARG A 287 -7.02 11.59 -3.16
CA ARG A 287 -5.92 12.56 -3.12
C ARG A 287 -5.33 12.74 -1.74
N SER A 288 -6.10 12.51 -0.69
CA SER A 288 -5.66 12.70 0.68
C SER A 288 -6.29 11.65 1.57
N CYS A 289 -5.54 11.14 2.54
CA CYS A 289 -6.10 10.36 3.63
C CYS A 289 -5.30 10.61 4.90
N ASP A 290 -5.98 10.52 6.05
CA ASP A 290 -5.33 10.59 7.36
C ASP A 290 -4.55 9.29 7.60
N VAL A 291 -3.24 9.41 7.83
CA VAL A 291 -2.33 8.28 7.94
C VAL A 291 -1.36 8.41 9.10
N THR A 292 -0.96 7.25 9.60
CA THR A 292 0.25 7.07 10.40
C THR A 292 1.28 6.37 9.52
N ILE A 293 2.45 6.98 9.41
CA ILE A 293 3.62 6.46 8.69
C ILE A 293 4.69 6.22 9.74
N GLN A 294 5.22 5.00 9.79
CA GLN A 294 6.31 4.64 10.69
C GLN A 294 7.35 3.86 9.90
N LEU A 295 8.59 4.31 9.97
CA LEU A 295 9.74 3.58 9.45
C LEU A 295 10.50 3.01 10.64
N PHE A 296 10.70 1.71 10.64
CA PHE A 296 11.47 1.01 11.65
C PHE A 296 12.75 0.41 11.07
N ARG A 297 13.74 0.14 11.92
CA ARG A 297 14.94 -0.61 11.60
C ARG A 297 15.14 -1.76 12.59
N LYS A 298 15.36 -2.96 12.09
CA LYS A 298 15.66 -4.15 12.90
C LYS A 298 17.01 -3.99 13.59
N LYS A 299 17.05 -4.14 14.92
CA LYS A 299 18.31 -4.11 15.68
C LYS A 299 19.28 -5.17 15.19
N GLY A 300 20.57 -4.86 15.25
CA GLY A 300 21.60 -5.87 15.45
C GLY A 300 21.16 -6.82 16.54
N ALA A 301 21.43 -8.12 16.39
CA ALA A 301 21.65 -8.89 17.59
C ALA A 301 22.73 -8.10 18.35
N VAL A 302 22.33 -7.37 19.39
CA VAL A 302 23.26 -7.00 20.43
C VAL A 302 23.80 -8.37 20.79
N GLN A 303 25.03 -8.67 20.37
CA GLN A 303 25.75 -9.78 20.97
C GLN A 303 25.59 -9.45 22.43
N SER A 304 24.69 -10.16 23.10
CA SER A 304 24.60 -10.14 24.54
C SER A 304 26.00 -10.59 24.87
N ARG A 305 26.87 -9.61 25.12
CA ARG A 305 28.09 -9.81 25.86
C ARG A 305 27.52 -10.44 27.10
N GLN A 306 27.49 -11.77 27.12
CA GLN A 306 27.37 -12.53 28.33
C GLN A 306 28.38 -11.83 29.20
N ALA A 307 27.87 -11.13 30.21
CA ALA A 307 28.71 -10.70 31.29
C ALA A 307 29.38 -11.99 31.71
N VAL A 308 30.64 -12.16 31.30
CA VAL A 308 31.55 -13.13 31.87
C VAL A 308 31.69 -12.60 33.28
N ASN A 309 30.72 -12.97 34.12
CA ASN A 309 30.78 -12.81 35.54
C ASN A 309 31.99 -13.63 35.93
N SER A 310 33.10 -12.91 36.02
CA SER A 310 34.27 -13.34 36.74
C SER A 310 33.75 -13.67 38.13
N ALA A 311 33.70 -14.96 38.44
CA ALA A 311 33.32 -15.46 39.73
C ALA A 311 34.28 -14.85 40.77
N VAL A 312 33.83 -13.81 41.47
CA VAL A 312 34.45 -13.36 42.70
C VAL A 312 33.77 -14.17 43.82
N PRO A 313 34.53 -14.94 44.61
CA PRO A 313 33.98 -15.74 45.70
C PRO A 313 33.40 -14.84 46.80
N PRO A 314 32.42 -15.33 47.58
CA PRO A 314 31.66 -14.52 48.51
C PRO A 314 32.51 -14.17 49.74
N VAL A 315 32.80 -12.89 49.92
CA VAL A 315 33.19 -12.33 51.21
C VAL A 315 31.95 -11.66 51.79
N GLY A 316 31.45 -12.24 52.88
CA GLY A 316 30.37 -11.64 53.66
C GLY A 316 30.84 -10.35 54.33
N ILE A 317 29.89 -9.45 54.59
CA ILE A 317 29.68 -8.74 55.87
C ILE A 317 28.63 -7.63 55.70
N SER A 318 27.66 -7.67 56.62
CA SER A 318 26.82 -6.64 57.23
C SER A 318 26.15 -5.51 56.40
N SER A 319 24.83 -5.53 56.54
CA SER A 319 23.90 -4.39 56.70
C SER A 319 24.50 -3.01 57.01
N SER A 320 24.18 -2.03 56.17
CA SER A 320 23.79 -0.70 56.65
C SER A 320 22.83 -0.02 55.67
N SER A 321 21.80 0.55 56.24
CA SER A 321 20.75 1.34 55.64
C SER A 321 21.29 2.66 55.10
N ARG A 322 20.90 3.04 53.87
CA ARG A 322 20.97 4.44 53.45
C ARG A 322 19.89 4.80 52.44
N SER A 323 19.29 5.95 52.76
CA SER A 323 18.26 6.75 52.11
C SER A 323 18.53 7.06 50.64
N THR A 324 17.47 6.96 49.83
CA THR A 324 17.36 7.49 48.47
C THR A 324 17.03 8.98 48.48
N PRO A 325 17.72 9.84 47.73
CA PRO A 325 17.18 11.13 47.32
C PRO A 325 16.43 10.99 45.99
N HIS A 326 15.31 11.72 45.91
CA HIS A 326 14.55 11.98 44.69
C HIS A 326 15.46 12.53 43.58
N HIS A 327 15.41 11.90 42.40
CA HIS A 327 15.93 12.49 41.17
C HIS A 327 14.79 13.19 40.43
N ASP A 328 14.90 14.51 40.32
CA ASP A 328 14.12 15.33 39.41
C ASP A 328 14.41 14.94 37.96
N VAL A 329 13.34 14.72 37.21
CA VAL A 329 13.35 14.50 35.77
C VAL A 329 13.50 15.87 35.10
N ILE A 330 14.73 16.23 34.74
CA ILE A 330 14.98 17.35 33.82
C ILE A 330 14.73 16.84 32.39
N SER A 331 13.67 17.36 31.79
CA SER A 331 13.36 17.27 30.37
C SER A 331 14.43 18.00 29.57
N SER A 332 15.29 17.28 28.85
CA SER A 332 16.22 17.83 27.87
C SER A 332 15.76 17.48 26.45
N TYR A 333 14.88 18.31 25.88
CA TYR A 333 14.75 18.47 24.44
C TYR A 333 15.14 19.92 24.16
N ASP A 334 16.40 20.14 23.79
CA ASP A 334 16.87 21.31 23.06
C ASP A 334 18.38 21.20 22.84
N VAL A 335 18.81 20.39 21.87
CA VAL A 335 20.10 20.58 21.17
C VAL A 335 19.97 19.98 19.77
N PHE A 336 20.51 20.70 18.78
CA PHE A 336 20.69 20.37 17.35
C PHE A 336 19.67 20.96 16.36
N HIS A 337 19.79 22.27 16.11
CA HIS A 337 19.81 22.81 14.75
C HIS A 337 20.46 24.20 14.72
N GLU A 338 21.79 24.24 14.68
CA GLU A 338 22.51 25.44 14.24
C GLU A 338 23.91 25.10 13.75
N ILE A 339 24.06 24.58 12.52
CA ILE A 339 25.29 24.75 11.71
C ILE A 339 24.90 24.79 10.22
N ALA A 340 25.46 25.79 9.52
CA ALA A 340 25.59 25.97 8.07
C ALA A 340 24.62 26.92 7.35
N ILE A 341 24.59 28.19 7.77
CA ILE A 341 24.52 29.31 6.82
C ILE A 341 25.58 30.34 7.22
N ARG A 342 26.70 30.38 6.50
CA ARG A 342 27.57 31.57 6.35
C ARG A 342 28.58 31.29 5.24
N ASN A 343 28.38 31.95 4.10
CA ASN A 343 29.43 32.46 3.22
C ASN A 343 28.77 33.44 2.23
N THR A 344 28.50 34.64 2.73
CA THR A 344 28.25 35.83 1.90
C THR A 344 29.47 36.73 2.03
N VAL A 345 30.29 36.78 0.98
CA VAL A 345 31.32 37.81 0.79
C VAL A 345 30.82 38.74 -0.31
N THR A 346 30.66 40.01 0.04
CA THR A 346 30.36 41.12 -0.87
C THR A 346 31.56 41.43 -1.77
N PRO A 347 31.37 41.76 -3.06
CA PRO A 347 32.47 42.20 -3.92
C PRO A 347 32.68 43.72 -3.83
N ARG A 348 33.93 44.12 -3.62
CA ARG A 348 34.42 45.50 -3.81
C ARG A 348 35.09 45.58 -5.18
N ALA A 349 34.66 46.55 -6.00
CA ALA A 349 35.14 46.79 -7.34
C ALA A 349 36.62 47.21 -7.38
N THR A 350 37.40 46.63 -8.29
CA THR A 350 38.52 47.28 -9.01
C THR A 350 38.76 46.54 -10.34
N SER A 351 39.05 47.31 -11.39
CA SER A 351 39.29 46.85 -12.78
C SER A 351 40.80 46.64 -13.06
N PRO A 352 41.26 46.34 -14.30
CA PRO A 352 41.88 45.05 -14.61
C PRO A 352 43.37 45.15 -15.01
N GLN A 353 44.14 44.08 -14.80
CA GLN A 353 45.35 43.83 -15.58
C GLN A 353 45.53 42.33 -15.89
N TYR A 354 45.92 42.10 -17.14
CA TYR A 354 46.25 40.84 -17.80
C TYR A 354 47.32 40.02 -17.04
N SER A 355 47.17 38.69 -17.01
CA SER A 355 48.18 37.75 -17.55
C SER A 355 47.76 36.28 -17.32
N SER A 356 48.20 35.45 -18.26
CA SER A 356 48.01 34.02 -18.47
C SER A 356 48.32 33.09 -17.30
N GLY A 357 47.53 32.03 -17.15
CA GLY A 357 47.90 30.82 -16.42
C GLY A 357 46.70 29.89 -16.19
N ILE A 358 46.60 28.81 -16.97
CA ILE A 358 45.65 27.72 -16.73
C ILE A 358 46.28 26.73 -15.75
N PRO A 359 45.59 26.38 -14.66
CA PRO A 359 45.55 24.99 -14.24
C PRO A 359 44.12 24.47 -14.06
N GLN A 360 43.97 23.20 -14.41
CA GLN A 360 42.78 22.37 -14.26
C GLN A 360 42.21 22.41 -12.84
N ALA A 361 40.88 22.58 -12.75
CA ALA A 361 40.11 22.24 -11.55
C ALA A 361 38.90 21.40 -11.94
N ALA A 362 38.78 20.26 -11.27
CA ALA A 362 37.73 19.27 -11.43
C ALA A 362 36.35 19.86 -11.11
N SER A 363 35.45 19.74 -12.07
CA SER A 363 34.03 20.03 -11.91
C SER A 363 33.27 18.72 -11.66
N ASN A 364 32.88 18.48 -10.41
CA ASN A 364 31.81 17.52 -10.09
C ASN A 364 30.47 18.15 -10.49
N VAL A 365 30.12 18.00 -11.76
CA VAL A 365 28.78 18.29 -12.27
C VAL A 365 27.97 17.00 -12.17
N TYR A 366 27.00 16.97 -11.26
CA TYR A 366 25.92 15.98 -11.33
C TYR A 366 25.08 16.30 -12.58
N PRO A 367 24.84 15.35 -13.50
CA PRO A 367 23.98 15.62 -14.64
C PRO A 367 22.54 15.77 -14.14
N ALA A 368 21.92 16.90 -14.47
CA ALA A 368 20.48 17.02 -14.43
C ALA A 368 19.91 16.05 -15.48
N TYR A 369 19.49 14.86 -15.05
CA TYR A 369 18.82 13.92 -15.94
C TYR A 369 17.40 14.41 -16.21
N SER A 370 17.18 14.85 -17.45
CA SER A 370 15.87 15.01 -18.05
C SER A 370 15.14 13.67 -17.97
N ILE A 371 14.09 13.61 -17.15
CA ILE A 371 13.13 12.50 -17.16
C ILE A 371 12.28 12.69 -18.44
N TYR A 372 12.83 12.19 -19.55
CA TYR A 372 12.22 11.82 -20.82
C TYR A 372 11.18 12.76 -21.48
N ASN A 373 11.62 13.44 -22.55
CA ASN A 373 10.88 13.52 -23.81
C ASN A 373 11.47 12.47 -24.77
N GLN A 374 10.80 11.33 -24.95
CA GLN A 374 11.04 10.42 -26.08
C GLN A 374 9.76 10.40 -26.92
N PRO A 375 9.80 10.77 -28.21
CA PRO A 375 8.64 10.67 -29.09
C PRO A 375 8.43 9.20 -29.48
N TYR A 376 7.31 8.60 -29.06
CA TYR A 376 6.92 7.28 -29.51
C TYR A 376 6.37 7.34 -30.94
N SER A 377 7.05 6.62 -31.85
CA SER A 377 6.58 6.30 -33.21
C SER A 377 5.51 5.22 -33.15
N SER A 378 4.27 5.58 -33.43
CA SER A 378 3.19 4.64 -33.74
C SER A 378 3.30 4.20 -35.19
N HIS A 379 3.48 2.90 -35.45
CA HIS A 379 2.92 2.16 -36.60
C HIS A 379 3.28 0.67 -36.49
N ARG A 380 2.31 -0.15 -36.11
CA ARG A 380 2.23 -1.57 -36.50
C ARG A 380 0.87 -1.80 -37.15
N THR A 381 0.85 -1.76 -38.47
CA THR A 381 -0.26 -2.25 -39.28
C THR A 381 -0.18 -3.77 -39.33
N ALA A 382 -1.19 -4.45 -38.76
CA ALA A 382 -1.38 -5.88 -38.94
C ALA A 382 -2.16 -6.11 -40.23
N THR A 383 -1.52 -6.76 -41.21
CA THR A 383 -2.16 -7.21 -42.44
C THR A 383 -3.03 -8.42 -42.14
N VAL A 384 -4.32 -8.32 -42.42
CA VAL A 384 -5.29 -9.41 -42.32
C VAL A 384 -5.26 -10.19 -43.64
N GLU A 385 -4.72 -11.41 -43.63
CA GLU A 385 -4.89 -12.35 -44.73
C GLU A 385 -6.17 -13.18 -44.53
N ARG A 386 -7.05 -13.15 -45.54
CA ARG A 386 -8.24 -14.02 -45.66
C ARG A 386 -7.81 -15.43 -46.05
N PRO A 387 -8.40 -16.50 -45.47
CA PRO A 387 -8.33 -17.83 -46.08
C PRO A 387 -9.45 -18.01 -47.11
N SER A 388 -9.03 -18.39 -48.30
CA SER A 388 -9.84 -18.88 -49.41
C SER A 388 -10.42 -20.27 -49.14
N SER A 389 -11.66 -20.44 -49.61
CA SER A 389 -12.43 -21.68 -49.74
C SER A 389 -11.69 -22.82 -50.46
N GLY A 390 -11.83 -24.07 -49.99
CA GLY A 390 -11.32 -25.24 -50.70
C GLY A 390 -11.71 -26.61 -50.12
N SER A 391 -12.80 -27.16 -50.67
CA SER A 391 -13.12 -28.58 -50.94
C SER A 391 -12.83 -29.71 -49.93
N TYR A 392 -13.92 -30.40 -49.60
CA TYR A 392 -14.00 -31.78 -49.13
C TYR A 392 -13.21 -32.77 -50.00
N ARG A 393 -12.39 -33.62 -49.37
CA ARG A 393 -12.10 -35.00 -49.78
C ARG A 393 -11.68 -35.83 -48.56
N THR A 394 -12.45 -36.87 -48.27
CA THR A 394 -12.07 -38.01 -47.43
C THR A 394 -11.02 -38.86 -48.15
N PRO A 395 -10.06 -39.42 -47.40
CA PRO A 395 -9.75 -40.83 -47.62
C PRO A 395 -9.44 -41.62 -46.32
N THR A 396 -10.11 -42.78 -46.24
CA THR A 396 -9.61 -44.11 -45.83
C THR A 396 -8.34 -44.23 -44.99
N THR A 397 -8.52 -44.83 -43.81
CA THR A 397 -7.54 -45.53 -42.97
C THR A 397 -6.80 -46.65 -43.72
N PRO A 398 -5.54 -46.89 -43.34
CA PRO A 398 -5.21 -48.22 -42.83
C PRO A 398 -4.44 -48.19 -41.52
N ALA A 399 -4.59 -49.30 -40.79
CA ALA A 399 -3.96 -49.66 -39.53
C ALA A 399 -2.43 -49.60 -39.58
N ASP A 400 -1.79 -49.18 -38.49
CA ASP A 400 -0.90 -50.11 -37.78
C ASP A 400 -0.57 -49.67 -36.35
N SER A 401 -0.19 -50.69 -35.59
CA SER A 401 0.07 -50.80 -34.16
C SER A 401 1.14 -49.86 -33.59
N SER A 402 0.91 -49.38 -32.35
CA SER A 402 1.93 -49.48 -31.29
C SER A 402 1.30 -49.23 -29.91
N HIS A 403 1.51 -50.20 -29.02
CA HIS A 403 1.11 -50.25 -27.62
C HIS A 403 1.65 -49.10 -26.78
N VAL A 404 0.78 -48.45 -25.99
CA VAL A 404 1.16 -47.83 -24.71
C VAL A 404 0.08 -48.13 -23.67
N ASN A 405 0.44 -48.92 -22.65
CA ASN A 405 -0.35 -49.22 -21.47
C ASN A 405 -0.54 -47.95 -20.63
N ILE A 406 -1.80 -47.53 -20.44
CA ILE A 406 -2.18 -46.62 -19.34
C ILE A 406 -3.31 -47.30 -18.56
N SER A 407 -2.97 -47.73 -17.35
CA SER A 407 -3.87 -48.27 -16.35
C SER A 407 -4.80 -47.16 -15.83
N VAL A 408 -6.07 -47.23 -16.23
CA VAL A 408 -7.15 -46.40 -15.71
C VAL A 408 -7.66 -47.02 -14.41
N ILE A 409 -7.33 -46.40 -13.28
CA ILE A 409 -7.95 -46.70 -11.98
C ILE A 409 -9.31 -46.01 -11.94
N SER A 410 -10.36 -46.79 -12.19
CA SER A 410 -11.75 -46.42 -11.95
C SER A 410 -12.03 -46.37 -10.45
N HIS A 411 -12.36 -45.19 -9.91
CA HIS A 411 -12.95 -45.06 -8.57
C HIS A 411 -14.46 -44.91 -8.72
N GLN A 412 -15.19 -45.95 -8.31
CA GLN A 412 -16.63 -45.88 -8.09
C GLN A 412 -16.94 -45.11 -6.80
N PRO A 413 -18.01 -44.30 -6.75
CA PRO A 413 -18.45 -43.68 -5.51
C PRO A 413 -19.16 -44.70 -4.62
N LYS A 414 -18.64 -44.86 -3.39
CA LYS A 414 -19.28 -45.62 -2.31
C LYS A 414 -20.55 -44.91 -1.84
N ARG A 415 -21.65 -45.67 -1.78
CA ARG A 415 -22.87 -45.38 -1.01
C ARG A 415 -22.50 -44.98 0.42
N VAL A 416 -23.07 -43.89 0.90
CA VAL A 416 -23.10 -43.54 2.33
C VAL A 416 -24.47 -43.93 2.87
N ASP A 417 -24.42 -44.75 3.92
CA ASP A 417 -25.56 -45.27 4.65
C ASP A 417 -26.35 -44.16 5.37
N GLN A 418 -27.67 -44.29 5.34
CA GLN A 418 -28.62 -43.49 6.08
C GLN A 418 -28.56 -43.83 7.57
N ALA A 419 -28.47 -42.81 8.42
CA ALA A 419 -28.66 -42.92 9.86
C ALA A 419 -29.85 -42.03 10.31
N PRO A 420 -30.50 -42.35 11.45
CA PRO A 420 -31.94 -42.20 11.62
C PRO A 420 -32.41 -40.86 12.17
N LYS A 421 -33.69 -40.55 11.87
CA LYS A 421 -34.47 -39.43 12.42
C LYS A 421 -34.54 -39.47 13.96
N PRO A 422 -34.37 -38.32 14.65
CA PRO A 422 -34.89 -38.15 15.99
C PRO A 422 -36.30 -37.54 16.00
N SER A 423 -37.09 -38.07 16.93
CA SER A 423 -38.50 -37.86 17.22
C SER A 423 -38.82 -36.56 17.97
N ASN A 424 -40.06 -36.10 17.77
CA ASN A 424 -40.74 -35.00 18.44
C ASN A 424 -40.74 -35.05 19.99
N SER A 425 -40.54 -33.88 20.62
CA SER A 425 -41.13 -33.39 21.90
C SER A 425 -40.47 -32.02 22.19
N ALA A 426 -41.02 -30.98 22.80
CA ALA A 426 -42.32 -30.69 23.40
C ALA A 426 -42.54 -29.16 23.32
N LEU A 427 -43.81 -28.76 23.38
CA LEU A 427 -44.30 -27.38 23.50
C LEU A 427 -43.96 -26.77 24.87
N VAL A 428 -43.41 -25.55 24.91
CA VAL A 428 -43.42 -24.65 26.08
C VAL A 428 -43.57 -23.19 25.59
N PRO A 429 -44.38 -22.34 26.25
CA PRO A 429 -44.99 -21.15 25.63
C PRO A 429 -44.17 -19.87 25.72
N LYS A 430 -44.44 -18.96 24.76
CA LYS A 430 -43.93 -17.59 24.69
C LYS A 430 -44.56 -16.69 25.77
N PRO A 431 -43.78 -15.84 26.47
CA PRO A 431 -44.33 -14.73 27.21
C PRO A 431 -44.55 -13.51 26.31
N SER A 432 -45.76 -12.96 26.38
CA SER A 432 -46.20 -11.68 25.84
C SER A 432 -45.45 -10.52 26.48
N LYS A 433 -44.91 -9.61 25.67
CA LYS A 433 -44.42 -8.31 26.14
C LYS A 433 -45.37 -7.21 25.70
N GLN A 434 -45.84 -6.51 26.73
CA GLN A 434 -46.71 -5.35 26.73
C GLN A 434 -46.13 -4.20 25.90
N THR A 435 -47.03 -3.62 25.12
CA THR A 435 -46.92 -2.28 24.53
C THR A 435 -47.04 -1.23 25.63
N SER A 436 -46.03 -0.38 25.79
CA SER A 436 -46.16 0.87 26.53
C SER A 436 -46.03 2.06 25.58
N ASN A 437 -47.14 2.77 25.45
CA ASN A 437 -47.24 4.09 24.86
C ASN A 437 -46.34 5.06 25.63
N ARG A 438 -45.50 5.81 24.90
CA ARG A 438 -45.03 7.12 25.35
C ARG A 438 -45.20 8.12 24.23
N GLN A 439 -46.23 8.95 24.39
CA GLN A 439 -46.37 10.26 23.79
C GLN A 439 -45.16 11.12 24.19
N ALA A 440 -44.52 11.75 23.20
CA ALA A 440 -43.70 12.92 23.42
C ALA A 440 -44.01 13.92 22.30
N SER A 441 -44.84 14.89 22.65
CA SER A 441 -45.11 16.10 21.90
C SER A 441 -43.80 16.84 21.63
N ARG A 442 -43.50 17.14 20.36
CA ARG A 442 -42.59 18.24 20.02
C ARG A 442 -43.22 19.14 18.97
N VAL A 443 -43.47 20.33 19.48
CA VAL A 443 -43.81 21.62 18.87
C VAL A 443 -43.23 21.80 17.47
N ALA A 444 -44.14 22.06 16.53
CA ALA A 444 -43.86 22.66 15.24
C ALA A 444 -43.39 24.11 15.45
N ASN A 445 -42.32 24.50 14.76
CA ASN A 445 -42.06 25.92 14.48
C ASN A 445 -41.74 26.05 13.00
N THR A 446 -42.78 26.39 12.25
CA THR A 446 -42.76 26.93 10.91
C THR A 446 -42.46 28.42 11.00
N ASN A 447 -41.47 28.94 10.27
CA ASN A 447 -41.73 30.12 9.46
C ASN A 447 -40.73 30.25 8.28
N PRO A 448 -41.21 30.72 7.11
CA PRO A 448 -40.49 30.64 5.84
C PRO A 448 -39.91 31.98 5.38
N ASN A 449 -39.09 31.88 4.32
CA ASN A 449 -38.89 32.87 3.26
C ASN A 449 -38.44 34.29 3.61
N SER A 450 -37.22 34.64 3.18
CA SER A 450 -37.04 35.91 2.48
C SER A 450 -36.17 35.70 1.24
N TYR A 451 -36.77 36.01 0.09
CA TYR A 451 -36.19 36.18 -1.23
C TYR A 451 -35.39 37.49 -1.28
N ARG A 452 -34.18 37.47 -1.84
CA ARG A 452 -33.47 38.61 -2.48
C ARG A 452 -32.31 38.03 -3.26
N SER A 453 -32.40 37.91 -4.58
CA SER A 453 -32.23 38.93 -5.64
C SER A 453 -30.90 38.67 -6.34
N ARG A 454 -31.02 38.24 -7.60
CA ARG A 454 -29.98 38.16 -8.63
C ARG A 454 -29.18 39.47 -8.66
N ASP A 455 -27.87 39.35 -8.74
CA ASP A 455 -27.03 40.25 -9.51
C ASP A 455 -26.06 39.40 -10.33
N GLU A 456 -26.23 39.49 -11.64
CA GLU A 456 -25.31 38.97 -12.65
C GLU A 456 -24.06 39.85 -12.67
N ARG A 457 -22.88 39.24 -12.55
CA ARG A 457 -21.65 39.83 -13.05
C ARG A 457 -20.67 38.73 -13.45
N GLN A 458 -20.21 38.85 -14.69
CA GLN A 458 -19.24 38.01 -15.39
C GLN A 458 -17.97 37.81 -14.55
N HIS A 459 -17.55 36.56 -14.37
CA HIS A 459 -16.16 36.21 -14.09
C HIS A 459 -15.75 34.91 -14.76
N GLN A 460 -14.52 34.94 -15.24
CA GLN A 460 -13.77 33.93 -15.97
C GLN A 460 -13.77 32.54 -15.30
N ASP A 461 -13.69 31.55 -16.17
CA ASP A 461 -13.59 30.11 -15.94
C ASP A 461 -12.60 29.72 -14.81
N ASP A 462 -13.11 29.57 -13.60
CA ASP A 462 -12.48 28.86 -12.47
C ASP A 462 -13.56 28.22 -11.56
N GLU A 463 -14.60 27.66 -12.17
CA GLU A 463 -15.64 26.81 -11.56
C GLU A 463 -15.36 25.35 -12.00
N ASP A 464 -15.48 24.27 -11.22
CA ASP A 464 -16.01 24.05 -9.87
C ASP A 464 -15.63 22.59 -9.47
N GLU A 465 -14.50 22.37 -8.79
CA GLU A 465 -14.12 21.04 -8.24
C GLU A 465 -14.62 20.86 -6.79
N THR A 466 -15.36 21.84 -6.26
CA THR A 466 -15.89 21.85 -4.90
C THR A 466 -17.18 21.04 -4.72
N THR A 467 -17.90 20.76 -5.82
CA THR A 467 -19.22 20.11 -5.74
C THR A 467 -19.14 18.57 -5.92
N LEU A 468 -18.09 18.06 -6.58
CA LEU A 468 -17.83 16.61 -6.75
C LEU A 468 -16.95 15.98 -5.64
N SER A 469 -16.30 16.80 -4.80
CA SER A 469 -15.53 16.33 -3.63
C SER A 469 -16.39 15.73 -2.50
N ARG A 470 -17.72 15.75 -2.60
CA ARG A 470 -18.61 15.23 -1.54
C ARG A 470 -18.70 13.70 -1.46
N TYR A 471 -18.20 12.98 -2.46
CA TYR A 471 -18.23 11.50 -2.46
C TYR A 471 -16.88 10.83 -2.09
N CYS A 472 -15.77 11.56 -2.11
CA CYS A 472 -14.49 11.13 -1.53
C CYS A 472 -14.46 11.51 -0.03
N CYS A 473 -14.81 10.55 0.81
CA CYS A 473 -14.97 10.68 2.27
C CYS A 473 -13.76 11.34 2.96
N PRO A 474 -13.91 12.55 3.55
CA PRO A 474 -12.89 13.14 4.40
C PRO A 474 -13.00 12.73 5.88
N GLN A 475 -14.03 11.96 6.27
CA GLN A 475 -14.36 11.72 7.68
C GLN A 475 -14.85 10.29 7.91
N ALA A 476 -13.91 9.40 8.25
CA ALA A 476 -14.21 8.13 8.93
C ALA A 476 -13.55 8.05 10.32
N CYS A 477 -13.02 9.16 10.85
CA CYS A 477 -12.32 9.20 12.14
C CYS A 477 -12.78 10.37 13.03
N THR A 478 -14.10 10.49 13.30
CA THR A 478 -14.58 11.28 14.45
C THR A 478 -15.93 10.75 14.95
N ILE A 479 -15.93 9.59 15.62
CA ILE A 479 -17.00 9.24 16.58
C ILE A 479 -16.36 8.39 17.70
N LEU A 480 -16.00 9.07 18.78
CA LEU A 480 -16.25 8.63 20.16
C LEU A 480 -17.15 9.69 20.79
#